data_AF-A0AAV7PU84-F1
#
_entry.id   AF-A0AAV7PU84-F1
#
_cell.length_a   1.000
_cell.length_b   1.000
_cell.length_c   1.000
_cell.angle_alpha   90.00
_cell.angle_beta   90.00
_cell.angle_gamma   90.00
#
_symmetry.space_group_name_H-M   'P 1'
#
loop_
_entity.id
_entity.type
_entity.pdbx_description
1 polymer ?
#
loop_
_entity_poly.entity_id
_entity_poly.type
_entity_poly.pdbx_seq_one_letter_code
_entity_poly.pdbx_strand_id
1 'polypeptide(L)'
;MLAVPQRPSPASGRHRHSRCQLGPQFTSTLFSYPMTQSQNNVLPTVPEEARTVLFQAIADGRDAAKFIIRCGLDMTNSLGRLVASTVRLRRHTWLKTSGFSGDVQQTLMDMPFDATCLFGDKAGSALERFKDS
;
A
#
# COMPACT_ATOMS: atom_id res chain seq x y z
N MET A 1 9.22 37.75 42.25
CA MET A 1 8.76 37.67 40.85
C MET A 1 9.91 37.15 40.01
N LEU A 2 9.87 35.88 39.61
CA LEU A 2 10.86 35.28 38.71
C LEU A 2 10.11 34.76 37.47
N ALA A 3 10.50 35.26 36.30
CA ALA A 3 9.90 34.88 35.02
C ALA A 3 10.39 33.50 34.59
N VAL A 4 9.44 32.61 34.27
CA VAL A 4 9.70 31.26 33.74
C VAL A 4 9.80 31.35 32.21
N PRO A 5 10.86 30.82 31.57
CA PRO A 5 10.97 30.82 30.12
C PRO A 5 10.06 29.77 29.50
N GLN A 6 9.25 30.18 28.53
CA GLN A 6 8.37 29.32 27.73
C GLN A 6 9.19 28.45 26.76
N ARG A 7 8.89 27.14 26.72
CA ARG A 7 9.44 26.21 25.72
C ARG A 7 8.77 26.43 24.36
N PRO A 8 9.51 26.37 23.25
CA PRO A 8 8.90 26.34 21.93
C PRO A 8 8.18 25.00 21.69
N SER A 9 6.95 25.10 21.20
CA SER A 9 6.07 23.99 20.82
C SER A 9 6.63 23.26 19.60
N PRO A 10 6.69 21.91 19.58
CA PRO A 10 7.11 21.18 18.40
C PRO A 10 6.00 21.22 17.34
N ALA A 11 6.33 21.81 16.19
CA ALA A 11 5.52 21.77 14.98
C ALA A 11 5.24 20.31 14.60
N SER A 12 3.99 19.88 14.78
CA SER A 12 3.49 18.57 14.36
C SER A 12 3.36 18.54 12.83
N GLY A 13 4.49 18.32 12.16
CA GLY A 13 4.53 17.97 10.74
C GLY A 13 3.95 16.57 10.55
N ARG A 14 2.62 16.45 10.50
CA ARG A 14 1.96 15.22 10.06
C ARG A 14 2.21 15.02 8.57
N HIS A 15 3.24 14.25 8.24
CA HIS A 15 3.31 13.57 6.96
C HIS A 15 2.10 12.64 6.83
N ARG A 16 1.08 13.09 6.10
CA ARG A 16 0.00 12.23 5.62
C ARG A 16 0.60 11.29 4.60
N HIS A 17 0.99 10.10 5.03
CA HIS A 17 1.04 8.97 4.12
C HIS A 17 -0.39 8.69 3.69
N SER A 18 -0.73 9.08 2.46
CA SER A 18 -1.92 8.60 1.77
C SER A 18 -1.81 7.09 1.71
N ARG A 19 -2.43 6.44 2.68
CA ARG A 19 -2.69 5.01 2.67
C ARG A 19 -3.59 4.80 1.45
N CYS A 20 -3.09 4.13 0.42
CA CYS A 20 -3.95 3.55 -0.62
C CYS A 20 -4.83 2.51 0.07
N GLN A 21 -5.90 2.98 0.72
CA GLN A 21 -6.97 2.12 1.17
C GLN A 21 -7.70 1.70 -0.10
N LEU A 22 -7.34 0.53 -0.64
CA LEU A 22 -8.31 -0.25 -1.37
C LEU A 22 -9.47 -0.45 -0.40
N GLY A 23 -10.49 0.39 -0.55
CA GLY A 23 -11.60 0.43 0.39
C GLY A 23 -12.27 -0.95 0.49
N PRO A 24 -12.87 -1.28 1.63
CA PRO A 24 -13.57 -2.56 1.83
C PRO A 24 -14.63 -2.86 0.75
N GLN A 25 -15.07 -1.84 0.02
CA GLN A 25 -16.03 -1.92 -1.08
C GLN A 25 -15.54 -2.77 -2.27
N PHE A 26 -14.24 -2.87 -2.52
CA PHE A 26 -13.73 -3.57 -3.72
C PHE A 26 -13.80 -5.09 -3.61
N THR A 27 -13.73 -5.62 -2.38
CA THR A 27 -13.76 -7.09 -2.13
C THR A 27 -15.18 -7.64 -2.01
N SER A 28 -16.18 -6.78 -1.73
CA SER A 28 -17.56 -7.21 -1.48
C SER A 28 -18.31 -7.54 -2.77
N THR A 29 -18.19 -6.70 -3.79
CA THR A 29 -18.96 -6.84 -5.04
C THR A 29 -18.48 -7.98 -5.93
N LEU A 30 -17.18 -8.24 -5.99
CA LEU A 30 -16.62 -9.29 -6.84
C LEU A 30 -17.05 -10.70 -6.43
N PHE A 31 -17.35 -10.93 -5.14
CA PHE A 31 -17.78 -12.24 -4.65
C PHE A 31 -19.31 -12.36 -4.51
N SER A 32 -20.05 -11.25 -4.53
CA SER A 32 -21.49 -11.27 -4.21
C SER A 32 -22.42 -11.57 -5.39
N TYR A 33 -22.00 -11.30 -6.64
CA TYR A 33 -22.84 -11.45 -7.82
C TYR A 33 -22.88 -12.86 -8.46
N PRO A 34 -21.78 -13.65 -8.55
CA PRO A 34 -21.85 -14.96 -9.21
C PRO A 34 -22.40 -16.08 -8.30
N MET A 35 -22.34 -15.94 -6.98
CA MET A 35 -22.68 -17.03 -6.06
C MET A 35 -24.18 -17.16 -5.79
N THR A 36 -24.89 -16.04 -5.69
CA THR A 36 -26.36 -16.00 -5.47
C THR A 36 -27.12 -16.67 -6.60
N GLN A 37 -26.60 -16.62 -7.83
CA GLN A 37 -27.17 -17.32 -8.98
C GLN A 37 -27.04 -18.84 -8.88
N SER A 38 -25.92 -19.37 -8.36
CA SER A 38 -25.75 -20.82 -8.18
C SER A 38 -26.61 -21.38 -7.03
N GLN A 39 -26.80 -20.59 -5.96
CA GLN A 39 -27.61 -21.00 -4.81
C GLN A 39 -29.07 -21.25 -5.22
N ASN A 40 -29.65 -20.36 -6.04
CA ASN A 40 -31.04 -20.48 -6.51
C ASN A 40 -31.31 -21.75 -7.33
N ASN A 41 -30.28 -22.34 -7.95
CA ASN A 41 -30.41 -23.56 -8.74
C ASN A 41 -30.27 -24.84 -7.89
N VAL A 42 -29.60 -24.78 -6.73
CA VAL A 42 -29.30 -25.93 -5.87
C VAL A 42 -30.27 -26.04 -4.69
N LEU A 43 -30.81 -24.91 -4.22
CA LEU A 43 -31.78 -24.84 -3.14
C LEU A 43 -32.99 -25.80 -3.28
N PRO A 44 -33.59 -25.96 -4.48
CA PRO A 44 -34.74 -26.86 -4.66
C PRO A 44 -34.41 -28.34 -4.48
N THR A 45 -33.14 -28.75 -4.66
CA THR A 45 -32.72 -30.16 -4.59
C THR A 45 -32.22 -30.57 -3.20
N VAL A 46 -32.10 -29.64 -2.26
CA VAL A 46 -31.63 -29.90 -0.90
C VAL A 46 -32.83 -30.12 0.05
N PRO A 47 -32.85 -31.23 0.82
CA PRO A 47 -33.85 -31.48 1.86
C PRO A 47 -33.91 -30.34 2.88
N GLU A 48 -35.10 -30.01 3.39
CA GLU A 48 -35.27 -28.83 4.25
C GLU A 48 -34.42 -28.89 5.52
N GLU A 49 -34.31 -30.08 6.10
CA GLU A 49 -33.49 -30.36 7.27
C GLU A 49 -31.99 -30.07 7.06
N ALA A 50 -31.51 -30.13 5.81
CA ALA A 50 -30.11 -29.90 5.46
C ALA A 50 -29.81 -28.47 5.02
N ARG A 51 -30.82 -27.64 4.74
CA ARG A 51 -30.61 -26.29 4.18
C ARG A 51 -29.91 -25.35 5.16
N THR A 52 -30.21 -25.43 6.45
CA THR A 52 -29.55 -24.62 7.48
C THR A 52 -28.05 -24.89 7.53
N VAL A 53 -27.66 -26.17 7.48
CA VAL A 53 -26.25 -26.58 7.48
C VAL A 53 -25.55 -26.11 6.20
N LEU A 54 -26.21 -26.23 5.05
CA LEU A 54 -25.69 -25.73 3.77
C LEU A 54 -25.47 -24.21 3.81
N PHE A 55 -26.44 -23.44 4.28
CA PHE A 55 -26.31 -21.98 4.36
C PHE A 55 -25.20 -21.54 5.31
N GLN A 56 -25.07 -22.23 6.45
CA GLN A 56 -23.98 -21.96 7.38
C GLN A 56 -22.62 -22.25 6.72
N ALA A 57 -22.48 -23.40 6.05
CA ALA A 57 -21.25 -23.75 5.34
C ALA A 57 -20.89 -22.73 4.24
N ILE A 58 -21.89 -22.22 3.51
CA ILE A 58 -21.68 -21.19 2.50
C ILE A 58 -21.25 -19.85 3.14
N ALA A 59 -21.88 -19.48 4.27
CA ALA A 59 -21.51 -18.28 5.01
C ALA A 59 -20.06 -18.35 5.53
N ASP A 60 -19.69 -19.48 6.15
CA ASP A 60 -18.34 -19.73 6.67
C ASP A 60 -17.31 -19.73 5.54
N GLY A 61 -17.61 -20.39 4.41
CA GLY A 61 -16.76 -20.39 3.22
C GLY A 61 -16.56 -18.99 2.63
N ARG A 62 -17.60 -18.15 2.64
CA ARG A 62 -17.50 -16.75 2.20
C ARG A 62 -16.59 -15.95 3.13
N ASP A 63 -16.71 -16.14 4.43
CA ASP A 63 -15.88 -15.40 5.39
C ASP A 63 -14.42 -15.86 5.36
N ALA A 64 -14.17 -17.15 5.16
CA ALA A 64 -12.83 -17.68 4.88
C ALA A 64 -12.24 -17.07 3.59
N ALA A 65 -13.01 -17.00 2.51
CA ALA A 65 -12.55 -16.40 1.25
C ALA A 65 -12.19 -14.91 1.40
N LYS A 66 -13.05 -14.13 2.07
CA LYS A 66 -12.76 -12.72 2.38
C LYS A 66 -11.49 -12.57 3.21
N PHE A 67 -11.29 -13.45 4.20
CA PHE A 67 -10.09 -13.45 5.03
C PHE A 67 -8.83 -13.69 4.19
N ILE A 68 -8.83 -14.71 3.33
CA ILE A 68 -7.70 -15.01 2.43
C ILE A 68 -7.38 -13.82 1.52
N ILE A 69 -8.39 -13.16 0.94
CA ILE A 69 -8.18 -11.98 0.09
C ILE A 69 -7.54 -10.84 0.89
N ARG A 70 -8.03 -10.57 2.10
CA ARG A 70 -7.44 -9.55 2.99
C ARG A 70 -5.99 -9.86 3.32
N CYS A 71 -5.69 -11.11 3.69
CA CYS A 71 -4.32 -11.55 3.91
C CYS A 71 -3.44 -11.36 2.66
N GLY A 72 -3.95 -11.70 1.47
CA GLY A 72 -3.24 -11.47 0.20
C GLY A 72 -2.92 -10.00 -0.05
N LEU A 73 -3.88 -9.10 0.21
CA LEU A 73 -3.68 -7.65 0.10
C LEU A 73 -2.64 -7.15 1.11
N ASP A 74 -2.72 -7.61 2.36
CA ASP A 74 -1.78 -7.22 3.42
C ASP A 74 -0.34 -7.71 3.12
N MET A 75 -0.20 -8.94 2.63
CA MET A 75 1.08 -9.48 2.17
C MET A 75 1.65 -8.66 1.01
N THR A 76 0.83 -8.36 0.00
CA THR A 76 1.25 -7.56 -1.16
C THR A 76 1.68 -6.15 -0.75
N ASN A 77 0.93 -5.50 0.14
CA ASN A 77 1.30 -4.20 0.69
C ASN A 77 2.61 -4.25 1.49
N SER A 78 2.81 -5.31 2.28
CA SER A 78 4.04 -5.51 3.05
C SER A 78 5.25 -5.71 2.14
N LEU A 79 5.10 -6.52 1.08
CA LEU A 79 6.12 -6.73 0.06
C LEU A 79 6.43 -5.42 -0.68
N GLY A 80 5.41 -4.64 -1.05
CA GLY A 80 5.59 -3.33 -1.67
C GLY A 80 6.40 -2.36 -0.79
N ARG A 81 6.13 -2.32 0.52
CA ARG A 81 6.90 -1.51 1.49
C ARG A 81 8.35 -1.99 1.63
N LEU A 82 8.57 -3.30 1.63
CA LEU A 82 9.92 -3.87 1.66
C LEU A 82 10.71 -3.44 0.42
N VAL A 83 10.15 -3.61 -0.77
CA VAL A 83 10.78 -3.19 -2.04
C VAL A 83 11.08 -1.69 -2.03
N ALA A 84 10.13 -0.85 -1.63
CA ALA A 84 10.33 0.59 -1.52
C ALA A 84 11.47 0.94 -0.55
N SER A 85 11.60 0.22 0.56
CA SER A 85 12.66 0.43 1.55
C SER A 85 14.03 0.02 1.00
N THR A 86 14.10 -1.10 0.30
CA THR A 86 15.33 -1.57 -0.36
C THR A 86 15.78 -0.61 -1.47
N VAL A 87 14.85 -0.12 -2.30
CA VAL A 87 15.14 0.90 -3.32
C VAL A 87 15.68 2.17 -2.66
N ARG A 88 15.02 2.64 -1.59
CA ARG A 88 15.46 3.82 -0.83
C ARG A 88 16.87 3.64 -0.28
N LEU A 89 17.18 2.49 0.31
CA LEU A 89 18.51 2.17 0.83
C LEU A 89 19.54 2.20 -0.30
N ARG A 90 19.26 1.52 -1.43
CA ARG A 90 20.17 1.48 -2.57
C ARG A 90 20.44 2.87 -3.15
N ARG A 91 19.41 3.72 -3.28
CA ARG A 91 19.57 5.13 -3.67
C ARG A 91 20.46 5.87 -2.70
N HIS A 92 20.21 5.72 -1.41
CA HIS A 92 20.98 6.41 -0.38
C HIS A 92 22.46 6.04 -0.42
N THR A 93 22.78 4.74 -0.48
CA THR A 93 24.16 4.26 -0.57
C THR A 93 24.85 4.80 -1.83
N TRP A 94 24.18 4.73 -2.98
CA TRP A 94 24.75 5.23 -4.23
C TRP A 94 25.03 6.74 -4.19
N LEU A 95 24.08 7.54 -3.67
CA LEU A 95 24.23 8.99 -3.53
C LEU A 95 25.30 9.40 -2.53
N LYS A 96 25.48 8.64 -1.44
CA LYS A 96 26.56 8.88 -0.48
C LYS A 96 27.93 8.69 -1.12
N THR A 97 28.06 7.74 -2.05
CA THR A 97 29.33 7.48 -2.75
C THR A 97 29.57 8.39 -3.95
N SER A 98 28.56 9.08 -4.47
CA SER A 98 28.68 9.88 -5.69
C SER A 98 29.17 11.31 -5.48
N GLY A 99 29.30 11.77 -4.23
CA GLY A 99 29.84 13.10 -3.90
C GLY A 99 28.91 14.28 -4.22
N PHE A 100 27.63 14.05 -4.49
CA PHE A 100 26.67 15.13 -4.76
C PHE A 100 26.40 16.00 -3.53
N SER A 101 26.04 17.27 -3.75
CA SER A 101 25.57 18.16 -2.68
C SER A 101 24.24 17.67 -2.08
N GLY A 102 23.94 18.10 -0.85
CA GLY A 102 22.73 17.67 -0.13
C GLY A 102 21.43 17.90 -0.90
N ASP A 103 21.32 19.03 -1.60
CA ASP A 103 20.11 19.41 -2.35
C ASP A 103 19.88 18.51 -3.57
N VAL A 104 20.97 18.15 -4.28
CA VAL A 104 20.92 17.20 -5.39
C VAL A 104 20.57 15.81 -4.88
N GLN A 105 21.18 15.36 -3.77
CA GLN A 105 20.85 14.07 -3.17
C GLN A 105 19.37 13.99 -2.77
N GLN A 106 18.82 15.02 -2.14
CA GLN A 106 17.42 15.04 -1.72
C GLN A 106 16.47 14.98 -2.92
N THR A 107 16.73 15.80 -3.95
CA THR A 107 15.94 15.79 -5.19
C THR A 107 15.97 14.41 -5.85
N LEU A 108 17.13 13.75 -5.89
CA LEU A 108 17.26 12.43 -6.49
C LEU A 108 16.58 11.33 -5.67
N MET A 109 16.58 11.45 -4.34
CA MET A 109 15.91 10.52 -3.43
C MET A 109 14.39 10.53 -3.59
N ASP A 110 13.80 11.71 -3.81
CA ASP A 110 12.35 11.92 -3.84
C ASP A 110 11.70 11.58 -5.19
N MET A 111 12.49 11.27 -6.21
CA MET A 111 11.95 10.86 -7.51
C MET A 111 11.16 9.55 -7.43
N PRO A 112 10.12 9.34 -8.26
CA PRO A 112 9.44 8.06 -8.31
C PRO A 112 10.40 6.93 -8.70
N PHE A 113 10.13 5.72 -8.22
CA PHE A 113 10.84 4.52 -8.68
C PHE A 113 10.22 4.07 -10.00
N ASP A 114 11.04 3.93 -11.02
CA ASP A 114 10.69 3.26 -12.26
C ASP A 114 11.40 1.90 -12.24
N ALA A 115 10.67 0.80 -12.48
CA ALA A 115 11.21 -0.55 -12.32
C ALA A 115 12.45 -0.82 -13.21
N THR A 116 12.66 0.00 -14.24
CA THR A 116 13.77 -0.04 -15.18
C THR A 116 15.07 0.52 -14.61
N CYS A 117 15.02 1.54 -13.76
CA CYS A 117 16.21 2.26 -13.30
C CYS A 117 16.05 2.86 -11.89
N LEU A 118 17.17 2.93 -11.17
CA LEU A 118 17.16 3.28 -9.74
C LEU A 118 16.54 4.67 -9.47
N PHE A 119 16.71 5.63 -10.38
CA PHE A 119 16.28 7.02 -10.21
C PHE A 119 15.16 7.47 -11.17
N GLY A 120 14.66 6.57 -12.03
CA GLY A 120 13.70 6.93 -13.08
C GLY A 120 14.34 7.66 -14.27
N ASP A 121 13.64 7.66 -15.41
CA ASP A 121 14.14 8.25 -16.67
C ASP A 121 14.41 9.77 -16.57
N LYS A 122 13.76 10.46 -15.64
CA LYS A 122 13.88 11.91 -15.44
C LYS A 122 15.12 12.32 -14.66
N ALA A 123 15.92 11.37 -14.16
CA ALA A 123 17.10 11.63 -13.36
C ALA A 123 18.15 12.48 -14.09
N GLY A 124 18.38 12.21 -15.38
CA GLY A 124 19.34 12.96 -16.19
C GLY A 124 18.94 14.42 -16.33
N SER A 125 17.67 14.69 -16.65
CA SER A 125 17.14 16.04 -16.76
C SER A 125 17.16 16.80 -15.43
N ALA A 126 16.98 16.11 -14.30
CA ALA A 126 17.08 16.71 -12.98
C ALA A 126 18.53 17.13 -12.67
N LEU A 127 19.52 16.30 -13.04
CA LEU A 127 20.93 16.60 -12.82
C LEU A 127 21.44 17.77 -13.66
N GLU A 128 21.01 17.86 -14.93
CA GLU A 128 21.37 18.97 -15.82
C GLU A 128 20.99 20.34 -15.25
N ARG A 129 19.81 20.44 -14.61
CA ARG A 129 19.36 21.69 -13.96
C ARG A 129 20.29 22.20 -12.85
N PHE A 130 20.99 21.29 -12.18
CA PHE A 130 21.94 21.66 -11.12
C PHE A 130 23.33 21.98 -11.66
N LYS A 131 23.62 21.64 -12.92
CA LYS A 131 24.86 22.01 -13.60
C LYS A 131 24.82 23.45 -14.12
N ASP A 132 23.62 23.94 -14.44
CA ASP A 132 23.39 25.27 -15.02
C ASP A 132 23.20 26.39 -13.96
N SER A 133 23.35 26.07 -12.66
CA SER A 133 23.28 27.02 -11.53
C SER A 133 24.65 27.20 -10.88
#